data_AF-A0A353GVZ2-F1
#
_entry.id   AF-A0A353GVZ2-F1
#
_cell.length_a   1.000
_cell.length_b   1.000
_cell.length_c   1.000
_cell.angle_alpha   90.00
_cell.angle_beta   90.00
_cell.angle_gamma   90.00
#
_symmetry.space_group_name_H-M   'P 1'
#
loop_
_entity.id
_entity.type
_entity.pdbx_description
1 polymer ?
#
loop_
_entity_poly.entity_id
_entity_poly.type
_entity_poly.pdbx_seq_one_letter_code
_entity_poly.pdbx_strand_id
1 'polypeptide(L)'
;MKFMQRKRATLLAVAIGTFMSAFDGSVVNLVLPNISAYFHTSLSLVEWTVMSYLLVISSLLLAYGRLGDMFGHKKIYTTGLMI
;
A
#
# COMPACT_ATOMS: atom_id res chain seq x y z
N MET A 1 -8.64 28.55 -15.34
CA MET A 1 -9.17 27.92 -14.10
C MET A 1 -9.25 26.39 -14.14
N LYS A 2 -9.72 25.74 -15.23
CA LYS A 2 -9.83 24.26 -15.34
C LYS A 2 -8.52 23.47 -15.12
N PHE A 3 -7.37 24.00 -15.51
CA PHE A 3 -6.06 23.35 -15.29
C PHE A 3 -5.69 23.21 -13.81
N MET A 4 -6.00 24.22 -12.99
CA MET A 4 -5.77 24.17 -11.54
C MET A 4 -6.66 23.14 -10.84
N GLN A 5 -7.92 23.02 -11.27
CA GLN A 5 -8.84 22.02 -10.72
C GLN A 5 -8.40 20.59 -11.04
N ARG A 6 -7.90 20.32 -12.25
CA ARG A 6 -7.35 19.00 -12.61
C ARG A 6 -6.12 18.63 -11.79
N LYS A 7 -5.19 19.57 -11.58
CA LYS A 7 -4.00 19.33 -10.74
C LYS A 7 -4.38 19.04 -9.29
N ARG A 8 -5.34 19.78 -8.72
CA ARG A 8 -5.86 19.52 -7.37
C ARG A 8 -6.53 18.15 -7.25
N ALA A 9 -7.31 17.74 -8.25
CA ALA A 9 -7.95 16.42 -8.27
C ALA A 9 -6.93 15.28 -8.32
N THR A 10 -5.88 15.39 -9.14
CA THR A 10 -4.79 14.40 -9.16
C THR A 10 -4.08 14.32 -7.82
N LEU A 11 -3.81 15.47 -7.20
CA LEU A 11 -3.10 15.52 -5.92
C LEU A 11 -3.94 14.91 -4.79
N LEU A 12 -5.25 15.16 -4.77
CA LEU A 12 -6.19 14.50 -3.86
C LEU A 12 -6.23 12.98 -4.07
N ALA A 13 -6.31 12.53 -5.32
CA ALA A 13 -6.31 11.09 -5.62
C ALA A 13 -5.04 10.41 -5.09
N VAL A 14 -3.87 10.99 -5.37
CA VAL A 14 -2.58 10.49 -4.86
C VAL A 14 -2.54 10.50 -3.33
N ALA A 15 -2.98 11.60 -2.70
CA ALA A 15 -3.00 11.72 -1.24
C ALA A 15 -3.89 10.66 -0.59
N ILE A 16 -5.07 10.38 -1.15
CA ILE A 16 -5.98 9.34 -0.66
C ILE A 16 -5.33 7.96 -0.79
N GLY A 17 -4.75 7.63 -1.95
CA GLY A 17 -4.09 6.33 -2.12
C GLY A 17 -2.89 6.14 -1.19
N THR A 18 -2.07 7.17 -0.99
CA THR A 18 -0.96 7.12 -0.03
C THR A 18 -1.46 6.96 1.41
N PHE A 19 -2.54 7.67 1.78
CA PHE A 19 -3.16 7.53 3.09
C PHE A 19 -3.72 6.13 3.31
N MET A 20 -4.44 5.56 2.33
CA MET A 20 -4.98 4.21 2.41
C MET A 20 -3.87 3.17 2.60
N SER A 21 -2.77 3.29 1.85
CA SER A 21 -1.62 2.39 2.00
C SER A 21 -1.01 2.42 3.41
N ALA A 22 -0.88 3.61 4.01
CA ALA A 22 -0.40 3.74 5.39
C ALA A 22 -1.42 3.21 6.42
N PHE A 23 -2.71 3.40 6.13
CA PHE A 23 -3.81 2.93 6.97
C PHE A 23 -3.84 1.39 7.05
N ASP A 24 -3.71 0.69 5.92
CA ASP A 24 -3.72 -0.78 5.88
C ASP A 24 -2.62 -1.38 6.75
N GLY A 25 -1.39 -0.88 6.62
CA GLY A 25 -0.26 -1.34 7.44
C GLY A 25 -0.48 -1.08 8.95
N SER A 26 -1.15 0.03 9.29
CA SER A 26 -1.44 0.36 10.68
C SER A 26 -2.53 -0.53 11.27
N VAL A 27 -3.59 -0.81 10.51
CA VAL A 27 -4.69 -1.69 10.94
C VAL A 27 -4.19 -3.09 11.21
N VAL A 28 -3.37 -3.65 10.32
CA VAL A 28 -2.81 -5.01 10.49
C VAL A 28 -1.98 -5.11 11.78
N ASN A 29 -1.13 -4.11 12.06
CA ASN A 29 -0.35 -4.08 13.30
C ASN A 29 -1.25 -3.97 14.54
N LEU A 30 -2.36 -3.24 14.44
CA LEU A 30 -3.33 -3.09 15.54
C LEU A 30 -4.09 -4.39 15.85
N VAL A 31 -4.43 -5.19 14.83
CA VAL A 31 -5.13 -6.48 15.04
C VAL A 31 -4.19 -7.67 15.28
N LEU A 32 -2.89 -7.51 15.06
CA LEU A 32 -1.89 -8.58 15.20
C LEU A 32 -1.92 -9.31 16.56
N PRO A 33 -2.02 -8.60 17.71
CA PRO A 33 -2.16 -9.25 19.01
C PRO A 33 -3.47 -10.04 19.14
N ASN A 34 -4.56 -9.56 18.55
CA ASN A 34 -5.85 -10.25 18.56
C ASN A 34 -5.80 -11.56 17.76
N ILE A 35 -5.08 -11.54 16.62
CA ILE A 35 -4.84 -12.73 15.79
C ILE A 35 -4.01 -13.76 16.57
N SER A 36 -2.92 -13.33 17.21
CA SER A 36 -2.08 -14.20 18.06
C SER A 36 -2.89 -14.83 19.20
N ALA A 37 -3.74 -14.05 19.87
CA ALA A 37 -4.62 -14.53 20.93
C ALA A 37 -5.68 -15.53 20.42
N TYR A 38 -6.29 -15.26 19.26
CA TYR A 38 -7.30 -16.14 18.66
C TYR A 38 -6.73 -17.50 18.23
N PHE A 39 -5.53 -17.50 17.65
CA PHE A 39 -4.87 -18.73 17.19
C PHE A 39 -4.01 -19.41 18.27
N HIS A 40 -3.98 -18.88 19.50
CA HIS A 40 -3.12 -19.35 20.60
C HIS A 40 -1.66 -19.56 20.19
N THR A 41 -1.15 -18.69 19.30
CA THR A 41 0.20 -18.80 18.74
C THR A 41 1.08 -17.66 19.24
N SER A 42 2.40 -17.81 19.14
CA SER A 42 3.33 -16.76 19.56
C SER A 42 3.22 -15.52 18.66
N LEU A 43 3.37 -14.34 19.26
CA LEU A 43 3.35 -13.07 18.52
C LEU A 43 4.41 -13.05 17.42
N SER A 44 5.58 -13.61 17.68
CA SER A 44 6.68 -13.72 16.71
C SER A 44 6.30 -14.53 15.46
N LEU A 45 5.43 -15.54 15.57
CA LEU A 45 4.96 -16.29 14.41
C LEU A 45 4.02 -15.44 13.54
N VAL A 46 3.14 -14.65 14.16
CA VAL A 46 2.20 -13.78 13.43
C VAL A 46 2.95 -12.59 12.81
N GLU A 47 4.00 -12.09 13.46
CA GLU A 47 4.84 -10.99 12.99
C GLU A 47 5.53 -11.29 11.65
N TRP A 48 5.82 -12.58 11.36
CA TRP A 48 6.30 -13.00 10.04
C TRP A 48 5.35 -12.63 8.90
N THR A 49 4.06 -12.50 9.17
CA THR A 49 3.07 -12.02 8.20
C THR A 49 3.40 -10.58 7.78
N VAL A 50 3.69 -9.70 8.74
CA VAL A 50 4.07 -8.31 8.47
C VAL A 50 5.43 -8.24 7.76
N MET A 51 6.39 -9.08 8.17
CA MET A 51 7.69 -9.14 7.50
C MET A 51 7.57 -9.60 6.05
N SER A 52 6.73 -10.59 5.77
CA SER A 52 6.49 -11.06 4.40
C SER A 52 5.83 -9.97 3.54
N TYR A 53 4.87 -9.23 4.08
CA TYR A 53 4.25 -8.08 3.42
C TYR A 53 5.29 -7.01 3.04
N LEU A 54 6.15 -6.64 3.99
CA LEU A 54 7.23 -5.67 3.75
C LEU A 54 8.24 -6.15 2.72
N LEU A 55 8.59 -7.44 2.74
CA LEU A 55 9.52 -8.05 1.79
C LEU A 55 8.95 -8.06 0.37
N VAL A 56 7.67 -8.45 0.21
CA VAL A 56 6.98 -8.44 -1.08
C VAL A 56 6.90 -7.02 -1.63
N ILE A 57 6.50 -6.04 -0.81
CA ILE A 57 6.45 -4.64 -1.25
C ILE A 57 7.83 -4.15 -1.64
N SER A 58 8.84 -4.36 -0.81
CA SER A 58 10.20 -3.87 -1.06
C SER A 58 10.80 -4.46 -2.34
N SER A 59 10.59 -5.76 -2.58
CA SER A 59 11.08 -6.43 -3.78
C SER A 59 10.34 -5.99 -5.05
N LEU A 60 9.02 -5.77 -4.97
CA LEU A 60 8.20 -5.34 -6.10
C LEU A 60 8.25 -3.83 -6.35
N LEU A 61 8.66 -3.02 -5.37
CA LEU A 61 8.68 -1.56 -5.49
C LEU A 61 9.48 -1.09 -6.70
N LEU A 62 10.69 -1.63 -6.88
CA LEU A 62 11.54 -1.29 -8.03
C LEU A 62 10.96 -1.79 -9.35
N ALA A 63 10.33 -2.97 -9.35
CA ALA A 63 9.69 -3.53 -10.53
C ALA A 63 8.52 -2.66 -10.99
N TYR A 64 7.63 -2.27 -10.07
CA TYR A 64 6.51 -1.37 -10.35
C TYR A 64 6.96 0.06 -10.66
N GLY A 65 8.05 0.53 -10.06
CA GLY A 65 8.70 1.79 -10.43
C GLY A 65 9.10 1.80 -11.91
N ARG A 66 9.83 0.75 -12.33
CA ARG A 66 10.25 0.59 -13.74
C ARG A 66 9.06 0.41 -14.68
N LEU A 67 8.03 -0.32 -14.28
CA LEU A 67 6.77 -0.42 -15.06
C LEU A 67 6.11 0.96 -15.21
N GLY A 68 6.15 1.79 -14.17
CA GLY A 68 5.69 3.18 -14.21
C GLY A 68 6.45 4.03 -15.23
N ASP A 69 7.77 3.86 -15.29
CA ASP A 69 8.63 4.58 -16.24
C ASP A 69 8.39 4.13 -17.69
N MET A 70 8.13 2.83 -17.90
CA MET A 70 7.92 2.26 -19.24
C MET A 70 6.51 2.51 -19.80
N PHE A 71 5.46 2.35 -18.98
CA PHE A 71 4.06 2.39 -19.42
C PHE A 71 3.31 3.67 -19.01
N GLY A 72 3.96 4.52 -18.21
CA GLY A 72 3.44 5.77 -17.67
C GLY A 72 2.83 5.62 -16.28
N HIS A 73 3.29 6.45 -15.33
CA HIS A 73 2.88 6.40 -13.92
C HIS A 73 1.38 6.46 -13.69
N LYS A 74 0.63 7.23 -14.50
CA LYS A 74 -0.83 7.34 -14.34
C LYS A 74 -1.54 5.99 -14.50
N LYS A 75 -1.17 5.19 -15.53
CA LYS A 75 -1.79 3.89 -15.80
C LYS A 75 -1.51 2.91 -14.65
N ILE A 76 -0.23 2.80 -14.28
CA ILE A 76 0.22 1.91 -13.21
C ILE A 76 -0.41 2.27 -11.86
N TYR A 77 -0.50 3.57 -11.56
CA TYR A 77 -1.17 4.06 -10.35
C TYR A 77 -2.66 3.67 -10.34
N THR A 78 -3.38 3.89 -11.43
CA THR A 78 -4.81 3.55 -11.50
C THR A 78 -5.09 2.05 -11.49
N THR A 79 -4.19 1.21 -12.03
CA THR A 79 -4.33 -0.25 -11.93
C THR A 79 -4.11 -0.74 -10.51
N GLY A 80 -3.18 -0.13 -9.77
CA GLY A 80 -2.98 -0.44 -8.35
C GLY A 80 -4.17 -0.01 -7.49
N LEU A 81 -4.80 1.13 -7.80
CA LEU A 81 -5.97 1.64 -7.07
C LEU A 81 -7.26 0.85 -7.34
N MET A 82 -7.32 0.08 -8.43
CA MET A 82 -8.51 -0.69 -8.80
C MET A 82 -8.64 -2.00 -8.01
N ILE A 83 -7.52 -2.54 -7.54
CA ILE A 83 -7.41 -3.76 -6.75
C ILE A 83 -7.52 -3.39 -5.27
#